data_AF-A0A966MMR2-F1
#
_entry.id   AF-A0A966MMR2-F1
#
_cell.length_a   1.000
_cell.length_b   1.000
_cell.length_c   1.000
_cell.angle_alpha   90.00
_cell.angle_beta   90.00
_cell.angle_gamma   90.00
#
_symmetry.space_group_name_H-M   'P 1'
#
loop_
_entity.id
_entity.type
_entity.pdbx_description
1 polymer ?
#
loop_
_entity_poly.entity_id
_entity_poly.type
_entity_poly.pdbx_seq_one_letter_code
_entity_poly.pdbx_strand_id
1 'polypeptide(L)' 'MPSIREYRHGGDMGVNSGNFDYVVVADFDDVDGYLAYRDHPDHQALIAAHITGRVADRAAVQYGVA' A
#
# COMPACT_ATOMS: atom_id res chain seq x y z
N MET A 1 4.44 8.71 -8.54
CA MET A 1 5.61 7.90 -8.95
C MET A 1 5.28 7.18 -10.24
N PRO A 2 6.19 7.15 -11.22
CA PRO A 2 5.84 6.80 -12.60
C PRO A 2 5.40 5.34 -12.83
N SER A 3 5.71 4.40 -11.93
CA SER A 3 5.32 2.99 -12.08
C SER A 3 3.92 2.63 -11.58
N ILE A 4 3.25 3.53 -10.84
CA ILE A 4 1.90 3.30 -10.33
C ILE A 4 0.88 3.58 -11.44
N ARG A 5 0.03 2.61 -11.77
CA ARG A 5 -1.06 2.76 -12.75
C ARG A 5 -2.32 3.29 -12.12
N GLU A 6 -2.63 2.79 -10.94
CA GLU A 6 -3.77 3.22 -10.15
C GLU A 6 -3.44 3.15 -8.67
N TYR A 7 -3.98 4.10 -7.90
CA TYR A 7 -3.75 4.18 -6.47
C TYR A 7 -5.06 4.55 -5.78
N ARG A 8 -5.59 3.63 -4.98
CA ARG A 8 -6.81 3.83 -4.20
C ARG A 8 -6.51 3.58 -2.75
N HIS A 9 -7.07 4.41 -1.89
CA HIS A 9 -6.93 4.24 -0.45
C HIS A 9 -8.10 4.87 0.29
N GLY A 10 -8.33 4.44 1.53
CA GLY A 10 -9.45 4.92 2.32
C GLY A 10 -9.50 4.25 3.69
N GLY A 11 -10.28 4.85 4.59
CA GLY A 11 -10.59 4.24 5.89
C GLY A 11 -11.55 3.08 5.74
N ASP A 12 -11.53 2.17 6.70
CA ASP A 12 -12.55 1.13 6.83
C ASP A 12 -13.94 1.73 6.98
N MET A 13 -14.92 1.07 6.37
CA MET A 13 -16.31 1.51 6.38
C MET A 13 -17.09 1.00 7.60
N GLY A 14 -16.47 0.19 8.46
CA GLY A 14 -17.08 -0.34 9.68
C GLY A 14 -18.16 -1.40 9.44
N VAL A 15 -18.18 -2.03 8.26
CA VAL A 15 -19.23 -3.00 7.88
C VAL A 15 -19.06 -4.33 8.61
N ASN A 16 -17.82 -4.76 8.84
CA ASN A 16 -17.48 -6.02 9.50
C ASN A 16 -16.62 -5.78 10.75
N SER A 17 -16.83 -6.59 11.80
CA SER A 17 -15.98 -6.57 12.98
C SER A 17 -14.62 -7.23 12.71
N GLY A 18 -13.55 -6.65 13.26
CA GLY A 18 -12.20 -7.23 13.17
C GLY A 18 -11.43 -6.83 11.90
N ASN A 19 -11.96 -5.91 11.09
CA ASN A 19 -11.23 -5.30 9.99
C ASN A 19 -10.05 -4.44 10.50
N PHE A 20 -9.07 -4.23 9.64
CA PHE A 20 -8.08 -3.15 9.79
C PHE A 20 -8.75 -1.79 9.54
N ASP A 21 -8.14 -0.70 10.01
CA ASP A 21 -8.73 0.64 9.95
C ASP A 21 -8.57 1.35 8.58
N TYR A 22 -7.68 0.86 7.72
CA TYR A 22 -7.27 1.56 6.50
C TYR A 22 -6.79 0.61 5.41
N VAL A 23 -7.04 0.98 4.15
CA VAL A 23 -6.60 0.23 2.97
C VAL A 23 -5.80 1.12 2.01
N VAL A 24 -4.80 0.52 1.37
CA VAL A 24 -4.10 1.06 0.21
C VAL A 24 -4.04 -0.05 -0.84
N VAL A 25 -4.46 0.25 -2.06
CA VAL A 25 -4.37 -0.62 -3.23
C VAL A 25 -3.61 0.15 -4.31
N ALA A 26 -2.53 -0.44 -4.81
CA ALA A 26 -1.71 0.12 -5.87
C ALA A 26 -1.57 -0.91 -6.98
N ASP A 27 -1.93 -0.51 -8.20
CA ASP A 27 -1.81 -1.34 -9.39
C ASP A 27 -0.54 -0.98 -10.16
N PHE A 28 0.16 -2.00 -10.65
CA PHE A 28 1.41 -1.92 -11.41
C PHE A 28 1.28 -2.76 -12.68
N ASP A 29 2.09 -2.45 -13.71
CA ASP A 29 2.13 -3.32 -14.91
C ASP A 29 2.68 -4.71 -14.58
N ASP A 30 3.69 -4.75 -13.72
CA ASP A 30 4.47 -5.95 -13.40
C ASP A 30 5.18 -5.83 -12.04
N VAL A 31 5.94 -6.87 -11.71
CA VAL A 31 6.72 -6.95 -10.47
C VAL A 31 7.81 -5.87 -10.43
N ASP A 32 8.43 -5.54 -11.55
CA ASP A 32 9.50 -4.53 -11.60
C ASP A 32 8.95 -3.14 -11.30
N GLY A 33 7.76 -2.81 -11.79
CA GLY A 33 7.02 -1.59 -11.44
C GLY A 33 6.71 -1.49 -9.95
N TYR A 34 6.31 -2.60 -9.33
CA TYR A 34 6.11 -2.69 -7.86
C TYR A 34 7.42 -2.49 -7.09
N LEU A 35 8.52 -3.14 -7.51
CA LEU A 35 9.82 -3.00 -6.86
C LEU A 35 10.36 -1.57 -6.96
N ALA A 36 10.26 -0.96 -8.15
CA ALA A 36 10.60 0.44 -8.37
C ALA A 36 9.80 1.39 -7.47
N TYR A 37 8.52 1.05 -7.20
CA TYR A 37 7.71 1.80 -6.25
C TYR A 37 8.14 1.59 -4.80
N ARG A 38 8.24 0.33 -4.37
CA ARG A 38 8.58 -0.05 -3.00
C ARG A 38 9.89 0.59 -2.56
N ASP A 39 10.89 0.59 -3.44
CA ASP A 39 12.27 1.00 -3.12
C ASP A 39 12.52 2.49 -3.39
N HIS A 40 11.54 3.23 -3.91
CA HIS A 40 11.71 4.65 -4.21
C HIS A 40 11.92 5.46 -2.92
N PRO A 41 12.85 6.45 -2.92
CA PRO A 41 13.13 7.28 -1.75
C PRO A 41 11.89 7.94 -1.14
N ASP A 42 10.99 8.49 -1.97
CA ASP A 42 9.76 9.13 -1.48
C ASP A 42 8.81 8.15 -0.79
N HIS A 43 8.71 6.91 -1.29
CA HIS A 43 7.88 5.88 -0.67
C HIS A 43 8.46 5.45 0.70
N GLN A 44 9.78 5.27 0.77
CA GLN A 44 10.48 4.98 2.02
C GLN A 44 10.37 6.14 3.03
N ALA A 45 10.49 7.39 2.56
CA ALA A 45 10.32 8.58 3.38
C ALA A 45 8.89 8.68 3.93
N LEU A 46 7.87 8.37 3.13
CA LEU A 46 6.48 8.32 3.58
C LEU A 46 6.28 7.28 4.68
N ILE A 47 6.82 6.06 4.51
CA ILE A 47 6.74 5.01 5.53
C ILE A 47 7.38 5.48 6.83
N ALA A 48 8.61 5.98 6.78
CA ALA A 48 9.33 6.45 7.96
C ALA A 48 8.59 7.61 8.65
N ALA A 49 8.09 8.58 7.88
CA ALA A 49 7.48 9.78 8.41
C ALA A 49 6.08 9.56 8.96
N HIS A 50 5.30 8.62 8.41
CA HIS A 50 3.86 8.53 8.67
C HIS A 50 3.36 7.16 9.13
N ILE A 51 4.09 6.07 8.87
CA ILE A 51 3.60 4.71 9.11
C ILE A 51 4.35 4.05 10.27
N THR A 52 5.68 4.06 10.24
CA THR A 52 6.52 3.43 11.26
C THR A 52 6.20 4.00 12.65
N GLY A 53 5.87 3.11 13.59
CA GLY A 53 5.52 3.47 14.97
C GLY A 53 4.12 4.07 15.15
N ARG A 54 3.31 4.18 14.09
CA ARG A 54 1.94 4.74 14.13
C ARG A 54 0.86 3.75 13.71
N VAL A 55 1.25 2.58 13.20
CA VAL A 55 0.36 1.48 12.81
C VAL A 55 0.60 0.31 13.76
N ALA A 56 -0.48 -0.19 14.39
CA ALA A 56 -0.40 -1.31 15.32
C ALA A 56 -0.06 -2.63 14.59
N ASP A 57 -0.75 -2.91 13.48
CA ASP A 57 -0.58 -4.11 12.68
C ASP A 57 -0.66 -3.80 11.18
N ARG A 58 0.07 -4.56 10.35
CA ARG A 58 0.06 -4.42 8.89
C ARG A 58 0.05 -5.78 8.21
N ALA A 59 -0.90 -5.98 7.30
CA ALA A 59 -0.91 -7.08 6.34
C ALA A 59 -0.74 -6.56 4.91
N ALA A 60 -0.11 -7.35 4.04
CA ALA A 60 0.07 -7.00 2.63
C ALA A 60 0.09 -8.25 1.76
N VAL A 61 -0.50 -8.15 0.56
CA VAL A 61 -0.51 -9.22 -0.46
C VAL A 61 -0.19 -8.58 -1.81
N GLN A 62 0.59 -9.27 -2.62
CA GLN A 62 0.75 -8.99 -4.05
C GLN A 62 0.16 -10.19 -4.80
N TYR A 63 -0.67 -9.93 -5.81
CA TYR A 63 -1.28 -10.97 -6.62
C TYR A 63 -1.11 -10.64 -8.11
N GLY A 64 -1.03 -11.68 -8.94
CA GLY A 64 -1.15 -11.54 -10.39
C GLY A 64 -2.60 -11.77 -10.80
N VAL A 65 -3.05 -11.08 -11.84
CA VAL A 65 -4.32 -11.40 -12.51
C VAL A 65 -4.04 -12.53 -13.51
N ALA A 66 -4.87 -13.58 -13.49
CA ALA A 66 -4.78 -14.69 -14.43
C ALA A 66 -5.38 -14.33 -15.80
#